data_AF-A0A938ZWR5-F1
#
_entry.id   AF-A0A938ZWR5-F1
#
_cell.length_a   1.000
_cell.length_b   1.000
_cell.length_c   1.000
_cell.angle_alpha   90.00
_cell.angle_beta   90.00
_cell.angle_gamma   90.00
#
_symmetry.space_group_name_H-M   'P 1'
#
loop_
_entity.id
_entity.type
_entity.pdbx_description
1 polymer ?
#
loop_
_entity_poly.entity_id
_entity_poly.type
_entity_poly.pdbx_seq_one_letter_code
_entity_poly.pdbx_strand_id
1 'polypeptide(L)'
;MATANKTCSLGRRIYRFTVSVSGVIALLIILWGCTANDFNAGAIAWKTYSNSRYGFEFPYPSNWTSLAVPANDDGIAFISPQNNSVEIRGWASQQLPNSIVTVQESVKKIKSNFQTSQGVSGVMVVEVDQQVGSMTLTLTQSQVKYSLQGRSKSQEFQDYYRLFYYIAQQYRITKL
;
A
#
# COMPACT_ATOMS: atom_id res chain seq x y z
N MET A 1 -17.92 2.93 66.22
CA MET A 1 -16.65 3.63 65.98
C MET A 1 -16.38 3.60 64.47
N ALA A 2 -16.78 4.66 63.77
CA ALA A 2 -16.37 5.09 62.44
C ALA A 2 -17.30 6.27 62.09
N THR A 3 -16.70 7.44 62.02
CA THR A 3 -17.28 8.78 61.97
C THR A 3 -17.40 9.28 60.53
N ALA A 4 -18.45 10.08 60.28
CA ALA A 4 -18.48 11.26 59.40
C ALA A 4 -18.31 11.05 57.87
N ASN A 5 -18.85 11.86 56.95
CA ASN A 5 -19.76 13.00 56.98
C ASN A 5 -20.26 13.25 55.54
N LYS A 6 -21.54 13.62 55.42
CA LYS A 6 -22.12 14.72 54.60
C LYS A 6 -21.74 14.88 53.12
N THR A 7 -22.79 14.77 52.31
CA THR A 7 -23.04 15.45 51.03
C THR A 7 -22.56 16.92 50.99
N CYS A 8 -22.07 17.37 49.83
CA CYS A 8 -22.42 18.71 49.33
C CYS A 8 -22.25 18.85 47.81
N SER A 9 -23.32 19.29 47.18
CA SER A 9 -23.48 19.72 45.79
C SER A 9 -22.80 21.06 45.50
N LEU A 10 -22.25 21.24 44.31
CA LEU A 10 -22.10 22.55 43.65
C LEU A 10 -22.32 22.29 42.15
N GLY A 11 -23.34 22.81 41.47
CA GLY A 11 -23.78 24.20 41.45
C GLY A 11 -23.72 24.64 39.99
N ARG A 12 -24.72 24.28 39.20
CA ARG A 12 -24.85 24.58 37.77
C ARG A 12 -25.08 26.09 37.61
N ARG A 13 -24.05 26.85 37.23
CA ARG A 13 -24.16 28.28 36.93
C ARG A 13 -24.28 28.48 35.43
N ILE A 14 -25.51 28.67 34.96
CA ILE A 14 -25.81 29.09 33.59
C ILE A 14 -25.50 30.59 33.51
N TYR A 15 -24.49 30.97 32.74
CA TYR A 15 -24.22 32.38 32.42
C TYR A 15 -25.18 32.84 31.32
N ARG A 16 -25.93 33.89 31.63
CA ARG A 16 -26.73 34.65 30.66
C ARG A 16 -25.83 35.66 29.93
N PHE A 17 -26.10 35.80 28.64
CA PHE A 17 -25.51 36.75 27.69
C PHE A 17 -25.65 38.21 28.13
N THR A 18 -24.58 39.01 27.99
CA THR A 18 -24.66 40.40 27.51
C THR A 18 -23.39 40.82 26.73
N VAL A 19 -23.58 41.06 25.43
CA VAL A 19 -23.04 42.14 24.58
C VAL A 19 -21.52 42.31 24.36
N SER A 20 -21.17 42.13 23.07
CA SER A 20 -20.14 42.81 22.25
C SER A 20 -18.67 42.42 22.39
N VAL A 21 -18.06 42.26 21.21
CA VAL A 21 -16.63 42.08 20.91
C VAL A 21 -16.07 40.70 21.29
N SER A 22 -16.16 39.76 20.36
CA SER A 22 -15.01 38.98 19.84
C SER A 22 -15.52 37.76 19.05
N GLY A 23 -16.12 38.03 17.88
CA GLY A 23 -16.55 36.98 16.94
C GLY A 23 -15.41 36.28 16.21
N VAL A 24 -14.16 36.43 16.64
CA VAL A 24 -12.98 36.02 15.85
C VAL A 24 -12.20 34.86 16.51
N ILE A 25 -12.37 34.57 17.80
CA ILE A 25 -11.45 33.66 18.50
C ILE A 25 -11.88 32.18 18.45
N ALA A 26 -13.13 31.86 18.14
CA ALA A 26 -13.58 30.46 18.05
C ALA A 26 -13.20 29.74 16.74
N LEU A 27 -12.62 30.44 15.75
CA LEU A 27 -12.35 29.90 14.42
C LEU A 27 -10.92 29.34 14.21
N LEU A 28 -10.07 29.30 15.26
CA LEU A 28 -8.63 29.03 15.09
C LEU A 28 -8.17 27.61 15.47
N ILE A 29 -9.05 26.69 15.91
CA ILE A 29 -8.64 25.37 16.43
C ILE A 29 -8.83 24.21 15.41
N ILE A 30 -9.33 24.46 14.19
CA ILE A 30 -9.69 23.39 13.23
C ILE A 30 -8.65 23.15 12.11
N LEU A 31 -7.42 23.66 12.24
CA LEU A 31 -6.40 23.54 11.18
C LEU A 31 -5.19 22.66 11.56
N TRP A 32 -5.38 21.68 12.44
CA TRP A 32 -4.44 20.56 12.55
C TRP A 32 -4.80 19.53 11.47
N GLY A 33 -4.51 19.89 10.22
CA GLY A 33 -4.48 18.91 9.14
C GLY A 33 -3.42 17.86 9.45
N CYS A 34 -3.77 16.58 9.33
CA CYS A 34 -2.79 15.51 9.33
C CYS A 34 -1.75 15.83 8.25
N THR A 35 -0.48 16.04 8.64
CA THR A 35 0.63 16.11 7.68
C THR A 35 0.76 14.73 7.05
N ALA A 36 0.19 14.54 5.86
CA ALA A 36 0.46 13.35 5.07
C ALA A 36 1.93 13.41 4.67
N ASN A 37 2.70 12.33 4.90
CA ASN A 37 4.03 12.20 4.32
C ASN A 37 3.89 12.24 2.80
N ASP A 38 4.28 13.36 2.19
CA ASP A 38 4.23 13.53 0.74
C ASP A 38 5.29 12.65 0.08
N PHE A 39 4.83 11.59 -0.58
CA PHE A 39 5.68 10.75 -1.38
C PHE A 39 6.10 11.54 -2.62
N ASN A 40 7.39 11.86 -2.70
CA ASN A 40 7.97 12.55 -3.85
C ASN A 40 8.79 11.55 -4.69
N ALA A 41 8.18 10.99 -5.72
CA ALA A 41 8.85 10.08 -6.65
C ALA A 41 10.07 10.71 -7.34
N GLY A 42 10.08 12.03 -7.52
CA GLY A 42 11.20 12.77 -8.15
C GLY A 42 12.44 12.89 -7.28
N ALA A 43 12.31 12.68 -5.96
CA ALA A 43 13.45 12.66 -5.04
C ALA A 43 14.14 11.28 -4.97
N ILE A 44 13.55 10.25 -5.57
CA ILE A 44 14.09 8.88 -5.56
C ILE A 44 14.90 8.66 -6.83
N ALA A 45 16.13 8.18 -6.68
CA ALA A 45 16.89 7.64 -7.81
C ALA A 45 16.35 6.25 -8.17
N TRP A 46 15.97 6.06 -9.43
CA TRP A 46 15.32 4.83 -9.91
C TRP A 46 16.25 3.99 -10.79
N LYS A 47 16.06 2.67 -10.74
CA LYS A 47 16.52 1.71 -11.74
C LYS A 47 15.32 0.93 -12.27
N THR A 48 15.47 0.31 -13.43
CA THR A 48 14.44 -0.55 -14.02
C THR A 48 14.91 -2.00 -13.98
N TYR A 49 14.05 -2.88 -13.48
CA TYR A 49 14.22 -4.32 -13.66
C TYR A 49 13.44 -4.74 -14.90
N SER A 50 14.03 -5.61 -15.72
CA SER A 50 13.40 -6.15 -16.92
C SER A 50 13.59 -7.67 -16.94
N ASN A 51 12.52 -8.40 -17.18
CA ASN A 51 12.53 -9.83 -17.42
C ASN A 51 12.20 -10.09 -18.90
N SER A 52 13.21 -10.45 -19.70
CA SER A 52 13.05 -10.65 -21.15
C SER A 52 12.28 -11.93 -21.48
N ARG A 53 12.34 -12.95 -20.62
CA ARG A 53 11.62 -14.21 -20.80
C ARG A 53 10.11 -14.01 -20.83
N TYR A 54 9.59 -13.26 -19.87
CA TYR A 54 8.15 -13.00 -19.74
C TYR A 54 7.72 -11.64 -20.28
N GLY A 55 8.67 -10.77 -20.64
CA GLY A 55 8.41 -9.50 -21.30
C GLY A 55 7.74 -8.48 -20.38
N PHE A 56 8.29 -8.27 -19.19
CA PHE A 56 7.79 -7.25 -18.26
C PHE A 56 8.92 -6.46 -17.63
N GLU A 57 8.59 -5.26 -17.14
CA GLU A 57 9.51 -4.38 -16.43
C GLU A 57 8.79 -3.54 -15.37
N PHE A 58 9.54 -3.13 -14.34
CA PHE A 58 9.07 -2.19 -13.33
C PHE A 58 10.24 -1.43 -12.70
N PRO A 59 10.01 -0.19 -12.20
CA PRO A 59 11.05 0.58 -11.53
C PRO A 59 11.25 0.12 -10.08
N TYR A 60 12.45 0.31 -9.55
CA TYR A 60 12.76 0.11 -8.13
C TYR A 60 13.78 1.15 -7.66
N PRO A 61 13.82 1.52 -6.37
CA PRO A 61 14.80 2.49 -5.88
C PRO A 61 16.22 1.95 -6.07
N SER A 62 17.12 2.77 -6.62
CA SER A 62 18.42 2.34 -7.11
C SER A 62 19.38 1.84 -6.03
N ASN A 63 19.11 2.20 -4.77
CA ASN A 63 19.84 1.80 -3.58
C ASN A 63 19.34 0.48 -2.97
N TRP A 64 18.25 -0.11 -3.49
CA TRP A 64 17.76 -1.39 -3.01
C TRP A 64 18.60 -2.55 -3.53
N THR A 65 18.74 -3.56 -2.69
CA THR A 65 19.57 -4.74 -2.98
C THR A 65 18.69 -5.83 -3.57
N SER A 66 19.08 -6.38 -4.72
CA SER A 66 18.44 -7.56 -5.28
C SER A 66 18.74 -8.80 -4.44
N LEU A 67 17.71 -9.60 -4.17
CA LEU A 67 17.89 -10.98 -3.70
C LEU A 67 18.35 -11.89 -4.84
N ALA A 68 18.81 -13.09 -4.51
CA ALA A 68 19.23 -14.08 -5.50
C ALA A 68 18.11 -14.34 -6.52
N VAL A 69 18.49 -14.33 -7.81
CA VAL A 69 17.56 -14.63 -8.91
C VAL A 69 17.06 -16.06 -8.73
N PRO A 70 15.74 -16.31 -8.79
CA PRO A 70 15.19 -17.65 -8.64
C PRO A 70 15.65 -18.54 -9.80
N ALA A 71 15.81 -19.84 -9.55
CA ALA A 71 16.33 -20.79 -10.54
C ALA A 71 15.47 -20.89 -11.81
N ASN A 72 14.17 -20.56 -11.71
CA ASN A 72 13.23 -20.56 -12.83
C ASN A 72 13.16 -19.22 -13.57
N ASP A 73 13.94 -18.20 -13.18
CA ASP A 73 14.03 -16.87 -13.81
C ASP A 73 12.66 -16.22 -14.07
N ASP A 74 11.71 -16.43 -13.14
CA ASP A 74 10.35 -15.94 -13.26
C ASP A 74 10.17 -14.52 -12.75
N GLY A 75 11.18 -13.96 -12.10
CA GLY A 75 11.08 -12.70 -11.41
C GLY A 75 12.30 -12.35 -10.57
N ILE A 76 12.12 -11.37 -9.70
CA ILE A 76 13.15 -10.89 -8.77
C ILE A 76 12.51 -10.28 -7.53
N ALA A 77 13.28 -10.21 -6.45
CA ALA A 77 12.95 -9.45 -5.26
C ALA A 77 14.05 -8.44 -4.93
N PHE A 78 13.64 -7.29 -4.42
CA PHE A 78 14.50 -6.21 -3.94
C PHE A 78 14.13 -5.89 -2.49
N ILE A 79 15.15 -5.70 -1.65
CA ILE A 79 14.97 -5.34 -0.24
C ILE A 79 15.52 -3.94 0.03
N SER A 80 14.85 -3.20 0.90
CA SER A 80 15.34 -1.90 1.36
C SER A 80 16.62 -2.08 2.18
N PRO A 81 17.68 -1.29 1.92
CA PRO A 81 18.91 -1.37 2.70
C PRO A 81 18.75 -0.80 4.12
N GLN A 82 17.72 0.03 4.35
CA GLN A 82 17.41 0.58 5.68
C GLN A 82 16.59 -0.39 6.53
N ASN A 83 15.79 -1.27 5.89
CA ASN A 83 14.88 -2.15 6.59
C ASN A 83 14.58 -3.40 5.75
N ASN A 84 15.13 -4.53 6.18
CA ASN A 84 14.99 -5.80 5.45
C ASN A 84 13.58 -6.41 5.48
N SER A 85 12.66 -5.88 6.30
CA SER A 85 11.25 -6.27 6.25
C SER A 85 10.51 -5.65 5.05
N VAL A 86 11.09 -4.61 4.45
CA VAL A 86 10.52 -3.91 3.29
C VAL A 86 11.07 -4.53 2.02
N GLU A 87 10.20 -5.17 1.26
CA GLU A 87 10.54 -5.89 0.03
C GLU A 87 9.57 -5.53 -1.09
N ILE A 88 10.10 -5.49 -2.32
CA ILE A 88 9.31 -5.51 -3.55
C ILE A 88 9.69 -6.77 -4.31
N ARG A 89 8.70 -7.51 -4.79
CA ARG A 89 8.87 -8.71 -5.60
C ARG A 89 8.01 -8.63 -6.84
N GLY A 90 8.59 -8.85 -8.00
CA GLY A 90 7.86 -8.95 -9.26
C GLY A 90 8.14 -10.28 -9.94
N TRP A 91 7.10 -10.97 -10.42
CA TRP A 91 7.23 -12.28 -11.07
C TRP A 91 6.12 -12.52 -12.09
N ALA A 92 6.29 -13.53 -12.94
CA ALA A 92 5.30 -13.96 -13.90
C ALA A 92 5.15 -15.49 -13.94
N SER A 93 3.96 -15.98 -14.26
CA SER A 93 3.70 -17.40 -14.44
C SER A 93 2.75 -17.68 -15.59
N GLN A 94 2.90 -18.84 -16.22
CA GLN A 94 1.92 -19.34 -17.18
C GLN A 94 0.64 -19.76 -16.43
N GLN A 95 -0.52 -19.37 -16.93
CA GLN A 95 -1.79 -19.88 -16.48
C GLN A 95 -2.02 -21.26 -17.08
N LEU A 96 -2.21 -22.26 -16.21
CA LEU A 96 -2.65 -23.58 -16.66
C LEU A 96 -4.07 -23.48 -17.23
N PRO A 97 -4.39 -24.21 -18.32
CA PRO A 97 -5.75 -24.30 -18.82
C PRO A 97 -6.69 -24.78 -17.72
N ASN A 98 -7.86 -24.13 -17.59
CA ASN A 98 -8.89 -24.44 -16.59
C ASN A 98 -9.33 -25.93 -16.60
N SER A 99 -9.04 -26.67 -17.67
CA SER A 99 -9.36 -28.09 -17.81
C SER A 99 -8.61 -29.03 -16.85
N ILE A 100 -7.63 -28.55 -16.08
CA ILE A 100 -6.79 -29.37 -15.19
C ILE A 100 -7.07 -29.10 -13.69
N VAL A 101 -7.83 -28.05 -13.33
CA VAL A 101 -8.07 -27.69 -11.92
C VAL A 101 -9.40 -28.26 -11.42
N THR A 102 -9.40 -29.53 -11.04
CA THR A 102 -10.51 -30.19 -10.34
C THR A 102 -10.39 -30.00 -8.82
N VAL A 103 -10.14 -28.79 -8.33
CA VAL A 103 -10.28 -28.48 -6.89
C VAL A 103 -10.77 -27.05 -6.74
N GLN A 104 -12.09 -26.90 -6.70
CA GLN A 104 -12.81 -26.19 -5.64
C GLN A 104 -12.16 -24.93 -5.03
N GLU A 105 -11.74 -23.97 -5.84
CA GLU A 105 -11.79 -22.56 -5.46
C GLU A 105 -12.70 -21.86 -6.47
N SER A 106 -13.91 -21.57 -6.04
CA SER A 106 -14.73 -20.54 -6.66
C SER A 106 -14.02 -19.19 -6.42
N VAL A 107 -12.93 -18.95 -7.13
CA VAL A 107 -12.23 -17.66 -7.15
C VAL A 107 -13.25 -16.68 -7.69
N LYS A 108 -13.92 -15.99 -6.77
CA LYS A 108 -14.82 -14.88 -7.06
C LYS A 108 -14.02 -13.96 -7.97
N LYS A 109 -14.31 -13.94 -9.28
CA LYS A 109 -13.52 -13.21 -10.27
C LYS A 109 -13.58 -11.74 -9.91
N ILE A 110 -12.56 -11.25 -9.22
CA ILE A 110 -12.50 -9.86 -8.76
C ILE A 110 -12.47 -9.01 -10.04
N LYS A 111 -13.41 -8.07 -10.14
CA LYS A 111 -13.41 -7.10 -11.23
C LYS A 111 -12.12 -6.28 -11.12
N SER A 112 -11.49 -5.99 -12.26
CA SER A 112 -10.34 -5.09 -12.30
C SER A 112 -10.68 -3.77 -11.58
N ASN A 113 -9.75 -3.34 -10.73
CA ASN A 113 -9.85 -2.15 -9.88
C ASN A 113 -8.58 -1.27 -9.96
N PHE A 114 -7.68 -1.58 -10.88
CA PHE A 114 -6.41 -0.89 -11.07
C PHE A 114 -6.03 -0.87 -12.55
N GLN A 115 -5.36 0.19 -12.97
CA GLN A 115 -4.81 0.33 -14.31
C GLN A 115 -3.39 0.91 -14.22
N THR A 116 -2.43 0.29 -14.92
CA THR A 116 -1.07 0.85 -15.02
C THR A 116 -1.06 2.12 -15.89
N SER A 117 0.01 2.90 -15.82
CA SER A 117 0.22 4.06 -16.72
C SER A 117 0.29 3.65 -18.19
N GLN A 118 0.61 2.40 -18.50
CA GLN A 118 0.56 1.84 -19.86
C GLN A 118 -0.88 1.51 -20.31
N GLY A 119 -1.85 1.55 -19.40
CA GLY A 119 -3.25 1.23 -19.68
C GLY A 119 -3.63 -0.22 -19.43
N VAL A 120 -2.75 -1.05 -18.87
CA VAL A 120 -3.05 -2.46 -18.58
C VAL A 120 -3.90 -2.55 -17.31
N SER A 121 -5.11 -3.09 -17.45
CA SER A 121 -6.04 -3.28 -16.34
C SER A 121 -5.73 -4.56 -15.56
N GLY A 122 -5.83 -4.50 -14.24
CA GLY A 122 -5.64 -5.65 -13.37
C GLY A 122 -6.34 -5.50 -12.02
N VAL A 123 -5.95 -6.37 -11.09
CA VAL A 123 -6.49 -6.40 -9.74
C VAL A 123 -5.39 -6.02 -8.77
N MET A 124 -5.65 -5.01 -7.94
CA MET A 124 -4.84 -4.63 -6.80
C MET A 124 -5.54 -5.03 -5.51
N VAL A 125 -4.84 -5.77 -4.66
CA VAL A 125 -5.30 -6.18 -3.34
C VAL A 125 -4.35 -5.61 -2.30
N VAL A 126 -4.93 -5.05 -1.24
CA VAL A 126 -4.20 -4.57 -0.06
C VAL A 126 -4.66 -5.40 1.13
N GLU A 127 -3.71 -6.02 1.80
CA GLU A 127 -3.94 -6.86 2.98
C GLU A 127 -3.01 -6.39 4.08
N VAL A 128 -3.57 -6.11 5.26
CA VAL A 128 -2.79 -5.73 6.44
C VAL A 128 -3.27 -6.61 7.58
N ASP A 129 -2.42 -7.57 7.97
CA ASP A 129 -2.66 -8.42 9.14
C ASP A 129 -1.93 -7.88 10.37
N GLN A 130 -1.79 -8.68 11.42
CA GLN A 130 -1.15 -8.25 12.67
C GLN A 130 0.37 -8.02 12.54
N GLN A 131 1.02 -8.61 11.53
CA GLN A 131 2.47 -8.62 11.38
C GLN A 131 2.93 -7.99 10.06
N VAL A 132 2.26 -8.29 8.96
CA VAL A 132 2.64 -7.88 7.61
C VAL A 132 1.53 -7.09 6.92
N GLY A 133 1.93 -5.98 6.32
CA GLY A 133 1.15 -5.28 5.30
C GLY A 133 1.68 -5.63 3.92
N SER A 134 0.78 -5.86 2.98
CA SER A 134 1.07 -6.23 1.60
C SER A 134 0.16 -5.49 0.61
N MET A 135 0.74 -5.07 -0.51
CA MET A 135 0.03 -4.59 -1.69
C MET A 135 0.44 -5.46 -2.87
N THR A 136 -0.53 -6.16 -3.47
CA THR A 136 -0.29 -7.06 -4.60
C THR A 136 -1.06 -6.61 -5.83
N LEU A 137 -0.35 -6.28 -6.90
CA LEU A 137 -0.88 -6.14 -8.26
C LEU A 137 -0.88 -7.50 -8.96
N THR A 138 -1.97 -7.83 -9.62
CA THR A 138 -2.05 -8.93 -10.58
C THR A 138 -2.57 -8.42 -11.92
N LEU A 139 -1.78 -8.59 -12.98
CA LEU A 139 -2.18 -8.37 -14.36
C LEU A 139 -2.31 -9.72 -15.06
N THR A 140 -3.19 -9.81 -16.06
CA THR A 140 -3.31 -11.00 -16.90
C THR A 140 -3.33 -10.56 -18.34
N GLN A 141 -2.41 -11.08 -19.14
CA GLN A 141 -2.35 -10.86 -20.57
C GLN A 141 -2.06 -12.19 -21.26
N SER A 142 -2.91 -12.54 -22.22
CA SER A 142 -2.90 -13.85 -22.88
C SER A 142 -2.97 -14.99 -21.84
N GLN A 143 -1.98 -15.88 -21.79
CA GLN A 143 -1.89 -16.98 -20.82
C GLN A 143 -0.83 -16.71 -19.73
N VAL A 144 -0.45 -15.45 -19.50
CA VAL A 144 0.55 -15.09 -18.50
C VAL A 144 -0.09 -14.24 -17.41
N LYS A 145 0.14 -14.64 -16.16
CA LYS A 145 -0.17 -13.86 -14.97
C LYS A 145 1.09 -13.15 -14.53
N TYR A 146 1.02 -11.83 -14.42
CA TYR A 146 2.09 -10.97 -13.93
C TYR A 146 1.72 -10.47 -12.53
N SER A 147 2.67 -10.52 -11.61
CA SER A 147 2.44 -10.14 -10.22
C SER A 147 3.54 -9.20 -9.75
N LEU A 148 3.15 -8.19 -8.98
CA LEU A 148 4.04 -7.30 -8.24
C LEU A 148 3.51 -7.18 -6.82
N GLN A 149 4.36 -7.46 -5.84
CA GLN A 149 4.04 -7.33 -4.43
C GLN A 149 5.02 -6.36 -3.75
N GLY A 150 4.49 -5.40 -3.01
CA GLY A 150 5.23 -4.64 -2.01
C GLY A 150 4.79 -5.09 -0.61
N ARG A 151 5.74 -5.37 0.28
CA ARG A 151 5.46 -5.79 1.66
C ARG A 151 6.33 -5.07 2.68
N SER A 152 5.82 -4.91 3.88
CA SER A 152 6.55 -4.43 5.07
C SER A 152 5.89 -4.97 6.34
N LYS A 153 6.45 -4.65 7.51
CA LYS A 153 5.69 -4.78 8.76
C LYS A 153 4.41 -3.95 8.70
N SER A 154 3.33 -4.45 9.30
CA SER A 154 2.02 -3.78 9.30
C SER A 154 2.06 -2.36 9.86
N GLN A 155 2.85 -2.14 10.92
CA GLN A 155 2.94 -0.85 11.61
C GLN A 155 3.58 0.24 10.73
N GLU A 156 4.35 -0.15 9.73
CA GLU A 156 5.10 0.75 8.84
C GLU A 156 4.50 0.79 7.42
N PHE A 157 3.51 -0.05 7.14
CA PHE A 157 3.00 -0.24 5.77
C PHE A 157 2.45 1.04 5.14
N GLN A 158 1.84 1.90 5.94
CA GLN A 158 1.34 3.19 5.48
C GLN A 158 2.46 4.09 4.90
N ASP A 159 3.67 4.01 5.44
CA ASP A 159 4.82 4.81 4.98
C ASP A 159 5.32 4.35 3.61
N TYR A 160 5.16 3.06 3.30
CA TYR A 160 5.59 2.46 2.03
C TYR A 160 4.48 2.31 1.00
N TYR A 161 3.21 2.47 1.39
CA TYR A 161 2.07 2.29 0.49
C TYR A 161 2.20 3.10 -0.80
N ARG A 162 2.54 4.40 -0.69
CA ARG A 162 2.69 5.28 -1.86
C ARG A 162 3.85 4.87 -2.76
N LEU A 163 4.94 4.37 -2.19
CA LEU A 163 6.07 3.82 -2.94
C LEU A 163 5.64 2.59 -3.74
N PHE A 164 5.00 1.62 -3.07
CA PHE A 164 4.54 0.39 -3.72
C PHE A 164 3.53 0.70 -4.84
N TYR A 165 2.56 1.59 -4.55
CA TYR A 165 1.55 2.02 -5.50
C TYR A 165 2.18 2.64 -6.75
N TYR A 166 3.15 3.55 -6.57
CA TYR A 166 3.85 4.18 -7.68
C TYR A 166 4.53 3.13 -8.58
N ILE A 167 5.23 2.16 -7.99
CA ILE A 167 5.93 1.12 -8.76
C ILE A 167 4.92 0.25 -9.54
N ALA A 168 3.80 -0.11 -8.91
CA ALA A 168 2.73 -0.83 -9.58
C ALA A 168 2.12 -0.04 -10.74
N GLN A 169 1.97 1.29 -10.58
CA GLN A 169 1.47 2.16 -11.64
C GLN A 169 2.44 2.22 -12.83
N GLN A 170 3.74 2.17 -12.57
CA GLN A 170 4.79 2.18 -13.60
C GLN A 170 5.14 0.78 -14.14
N TYR A 171 4.44 -0.27 -13.70
CA TYR A 171 4.64 -1.62 -14.23
C TYR A 171 4.23 -1.69 -15.70
N ARG A 172 5.07 -2.32 -16.54
CA ARG A 172 4.84 -2.44 -17.98
C ARG A 172 4.98 -3.88 -18.45
N ILE A 173 4.15 -4.25 -19.41
CA ILE A 173 4.28 -5.46 -20.20
C ILE A 173 4.80 -5.04 -21.58
N THR A 174 5.99 -5.51 -21.93
CA THR A 174 6.73 -5.12 -23.14
C THR A 174 6.55 -6.11 -24.28
N LYS A 175 6.15 -7.36 -23.98
CA LYS A 175 5.81 -8.36 -24.99
C LYS A 175 4.28 -8.43 -25.13
N LEU A 176 3.77 -7.78 -26.17
CA LEU A 176 2.35 -7.82 -26.55
C LEU A 176 2.03 -9.08 -27.37
#